data_AF-A0A1V3L0D5-F1
#
_entry.id   AF-A0A1V3L0D5-F1
#
_cell.length_a   1.000
_cell.length_b   1.000
_cell.length_c   1.000
_cell.angle_alpha   90.00
_cell.angle_beta   90.00
_cell.angle_gamma   90.00
#
_symmetry.space_group_name_H-M   'P 1'
#
loop_
_entity.id
_entity.type
_entity.pdbx_description
1 polymer ?
#
loop_
_entity_poly.entity_id
_entity_poly.type
_entity_poly.pdbx_seq_one_letter_code
_entity_poly.pdbx_strand_id
1 'polypeptide(L)'
;MELGVDILAILFVVAFVAAFIDAIAGGGGLITIPALLMTGIPPAVALGTNKLQAMGGAFSASLYFLRKRAVNLREVWFILLCVFLGSALGTILIQLIDSSVFKKILPFLILTIGLYFLCTPKLGDEDRKQRLTYVVFGFAISPFLGFYDGFFGPGTGSIMSLACVTLLGFNIAKATAHAKVMNFTSNFASFLLFLVGGQILWIAGIVMMVGSILGANLGAKMVMTKGKTLIRPMVVVMSFLMTAKMAYDQGWFSI
;
A
#
# COMPACT_ATOMS: atom_id res chain seq x y z
N MET A 1 -19.37 6.68 16.43
CA MET A 1 -18.83 7.95 15.94
C MET A 1 -19.36 8.11 14.53
N GLU A 2 -20.40 8.91 14.33
CA GLU A 2 -20.95 9.14 12.99
C GLU A 2 -20.13 10.24 12.32
N LEU A 3 -19.48 9.90 11.21
CA LEU A 3 -18.73 10.87 10.42
C LEU A 3 -19.72 11.68 9.58
N GLY A 4 -19.53 13.00 9.54
CA GLY A 4 -20.30 13.88 8.68
C GLY A 4 -20.16 13.50 7.19
N VAL A 5 -21.20 13.78 6.40
CA VAL A 5 -21.22 13.49 4.95
C VAL A 5 -20.09 14.23 4.23
N ASP A 6 -19.77 15.43 4.70
CA ASP A 6 -18.63 16.26 4.30
C ASP A 6 -17.28 15.53 4.52
N ILE A 7 -17.06 14.95 5.70
CA ILE A 7 -15.84 14.18 5.98
C ILE A 7 -15.77 12.92 5.11
N LEU A 8 -16.89 12.21 4.91
CA LEU A 8 -16.94 11.04 4.04
C LEU A 8 -16.62 11.39 2.58
N ALA A 9 -17.10 12.53 2.08
CA ALA A 9 -16.76 13.02 0.75
C ALA A 9 -15.28 13.35 0.61
N ILE A 10 -14.67 13.98 1.62
CA ILE A 10 -13.22 14.23 1.65
C ILE A 10 -12.45 12.91 1.65
N LEU A 11 -12.83 11.95 2.50
CA LEU A 11 -12.19 10.64 2.57
C LEU A 11 -12.33 9.86 1.26
N PHE A 12 -13.46 9.98 0.54
CA PHE A 12 -13.63 9.43 -0.80
C PHE A 12 -12.62 10.00 -1.78
N VAL A 13 -12.48 11.34 -1.84
CA VAL A 13 -11.53 12.00 -2.75
C VAL A 13 -10.10 11.64 -2.40
N VAL A 14 -9.76 11.62 -1.10
CA VAL A 14 -8.44 11.20 -0.62
C VAL A 14 -8.15 9.76 -1.02
N ALA A 15 -9.10 8.84 -0.81
CA ALA A 15 -8.99 7.44 -1.21
C ALA A 15 -8.79 7.28 -2.72
N PHE A 16 -9.55 8.03 -3.52
CA PHE A 16 -9.42 8.05 -4.97
C PHE A 16 -8.02 8.48 -5.42
N VAL A 17 -7.54 9.63 -4.93
CA VAL A 17 -6.22 10.16 -5.28
C VAL A 17 -5.13 9.19 -4.80
N ALA A 18 -5.23 8.73 -3.56
CA ALA A 18 -4.27 7.79 -2.98
C ALA A 18 -4.18 6.47 -3.75
N ALA A 19 -5.31 5.91 -4.19
CA ALA A 19 -5.32 4.67 -4.96
C ALA A 19 -4.84 4.86 -6.40
N PHE A 20 -5.12 6.02 -7.00
CA PHE A 20 -4.56 6.39 -8.29
C PHE A 20 -3.02 6.43 -8.24
N ILE A 21 -2.47 7.07 -7.20
CA ILE A 21 -1.04 7.13 -6.95
C ILE A 21 -0.50 5.74 -6.62
N ASP A 22 -1.19 4.98 -5.76
CA ASP A 22 -0.78 3.64 -5.38
C ASP A 22 -0.65 2.75 -6.62
N ALA A 23 -1.64 2.78 -7.53
CA ALA A 23 -1.61 2.00 -8.76
C ALA A 23 -0.37 2.29 -9.65
N ILE A 24 0.18 3.50 -9.56
CA ILE A 24 1.31 3.97 -10.39
C ILE A 24 2.66 3.76 -9.71
N ALA A 25 2.80 4.26 -8.49
CA ALA A 25 4.05 4.38 -7.78
C ALA A 25 4.14 3.44 -6.56
N GLY A 26 3.00 2.97 -6.06
CA GLY A 26 2.84 2.41 -4.72
C GLY A 26 2.87 3.50 -3.64
N GLY A 27 2.22 3.24 -2.50
CA GLY A 27 2.27 4.12 -1.33
C GLY A 27 0.98 4.86 -0.98
N GLY A 28 -0.19 4.48 -1.52
CA GLY A 28 -1.45 5.17 -1.20
C GLY A 28 -1.82 5.16 0.30
N GLY A 29 -1.36 4.15 1.04
CA GLY A 29 -1.48 4.07 2.50
C GLY A 29 -0.86 5.26 3.23
N LEU A 30 0.20 5.86 2.66
CA LEU A 30 0.87 7.02 3.23
C LEU A 30 -0.02 8.28 3.24
N ILE A 31 -1.01 8.35 2.34
CA ILE A 31 -1.93 9.48 2.24
C ILE A 31 -3.20 9.20 3.06
N THR A 32 -3.73 7.99 2.92
CA THR A 32 -5.02 7.60 3.49
C THR A 32 -4.98 7.38 5.00
N ILE A 33 -3.87 6.87 5.56
CA ILE A 33 -3.75 6.70 7.01
C ILE A 33 -3.72 8.06 7.73
N PRO A 34 -2.87 9.04 7.36
CA PRO A 34 -2.94 10.37 7.97
C PRO A 34 -4.30 11.03 7.86
N ALA A 35 -4.96 10.93 6.70
CA ALA A 35 -6.29 11.50 6.52
C ALA A 35 -7.32 10.90 7.49
N LEU A 36 -7.29 9.58 7.71
CA LEU A 36 -8.12 8.91 8.71
C LEU A 36 -7.77 9.30 10.15
N LEU A 37 -6.49 9.51 10.46
CA LEU A 37 -6.07 9.95 11.79
C LEU A 37 -6.50 11.39 12.09
N MET A 38 -6.50 12.27 11.07
CA MET A 38 -6.94 13.66 11.20
C MET A 38 -8.43 13.79 11.55
N THR A 39 -9.25 12.78 11.28
CA THR A 39 -10.66 12.78 11.70
C THR A 39 -10.83 12.33 13.16
N GLY A 40 -9.75 12.15 13.92
CA GLY A 40 -9.77 11.75 15.33
C GLY A 40 -10.03 10.26 15.58
N ILE A 41 -10.04 9.44 14.53
CA ILE A 41 -10.27 7.99 14.65
C ILE A 41 -9.06 7.32 15.34
N PRO A 42 -9.28 6.38 16.27
CA PRO A 42 -8.19 5.63 16.88
C PRO A 42 -7.31 4.92 15.83
N PRO A 43 -5.98 4.89 15.99
CA PRO A 43 -5.10 4.32 14.99
C PRO A 43 -5.38 2.88 14.57
N ALA A 44 -5.77 2.01 15.50
CA ALA A 44 -6.12 0.62 15.18
C ALA A 44 -7.30 0.54 14.21
N VAL A 45 -8.32 1.38 14.42
CA VAL A 45 -9.49 1.49 13.55
C VAL A 45 -9.11 2.13 12.22
N ALA A 46 -8.26 3.16 12.23
CA ALA A 46 -7.76 3.79 11.01
C ALA A 46 -6.99 2.80 10.12
N LEU A 47 -6.15 1.94 10.71
CA LEU A 47 -5.45 0.87 10.00
C LEU A 47 -6.42 -0.16 9.42
N GLY A 48 -7.38 -0.65 10.20
CA GLY A 48 -8.35 -1.63 9.72
C GLY A 48 -9.23 -1.07 8.59
N THR A 49 -9.72 0.16 8.73
CA THR A 49 -10.43 0.88 7.66
C THR A 49 -9.54 1.09 6.43
N ASN A 50 -8.26 1.38 6.62
CA ASN A 50 -7.30 1.50 5.52
C ASN A 50 -7.14 0.18 4.75
N LYS A 51 -7.03 -0.95 5.45
CA LYS A 51 -6.90 -2.27 4.83
C LYS A 51 -8.13 -2.64 4.00
N LEU A 52 -9.33 -2.37 4.49
CA LEU A 52 -10.57 -2.54 3.72
C LEU A 52 -10.54 -1.72 2.42
N GLN A 53 -10.20 -0.43 2.53
CA GLN A 53 -10.22 0.47 1.39
C GLN A 53 -9.11 0.13 0.36
N ALA A 54 -7.92 -0.19 0.83
CA ALA A 54 -6.77 -0.59 0.02
C ALA A 54 -6.98 -1.93 -0.68
N MET A 55 -7.68 -2.88 -0.02
CA MET A 55 -8.07 -4.16 -0.62
C MET A 55 -8.88 -3.95 -1.90
N GLY A 56 -9.87 -3.04 -1.92
CA GLY A 56 -10.66 -2.77 -3.12
C GLY A 56 -9.84 -2.17 -4.27
N GLY A 57 -8.99 -1.18 -3.97
CA GLY A 57 -8.08 -0.59 -4.96
C GLY A 57 -7.08 -1.60 -5.52
N ALA A 58 -6.44 -2.38 -4.65
CA ALA A 58 -5.49 -3.43 -5.03
C ALA A 58 -6.16 -4.56 -5.82
N PHE A 59 -7.41 -4.93 -5.49
CA PHE A 59 -8.21 -5.88 -6.26
C PHE A 59 -8.46 -5.39 -7.69
N SER A 60 -8.91 -4.13 -7.83
CA SER A 60 -9.16 -3.50 -9.13
C SER A 60 -7.91 -3.49 -10.01
N ALA A 61 -6.78 -3.04 -9.46
CA ALA A 61 -5.49 -3.03 -10.16
C ALA A 61 -5.00 -4.45 -10.51
N SER A 62 -5.09 -5.39 -9.57
CA SER A 62 -4.69 -6.79 -9.79
C SER A 62 -5.50 -7.45 -10.89
N LEU A 63 -6.83 -7.26 -10.89
CA LEU A 63 -7.72 -7.78 -11.91
C LEU A 63 -7.37 -7.21 -13.29
N TYR A 64 -7.03 -5.92 -13.37
CA TYR A 64 -6.57 -5.30 -14.62
C TYR A 64 -5.29 -5.97 -15.15
N PHE A 65 -4.27 -6.14 -14.32
CA PHE A 65 -2.99 -6.75 -14.72
C PHE A 65 -3.11 -8.24 -15.06
N LEU A 66 -3.97 -8.97 -14.34
CA LEU A 66 -4.29 -10.37 -14.62
C LEU A 66 -4.98 -10.54 -15.97
N ARG A 67 -5.96 -9.69 -16.29
CA ARG A 67 -6.63 -9.68 -17.61
C ARG A 67 -5.67 -9.39 -18.77
N LYS A 68 -4.63 -8.60 -18.52
CA LYS A 68 -3.56 -8.32 -19.48
C LYS A 68 -2.48 -9.41 -19.55
N ARG A 69 -2.63 -10.52 -18.82
CA ARG A 69 -1.66 -11.63 -18.71
C ARG A 69 -0.25 -11.17 -18.28
N ALA A 70 -0.17 -10.06 -17.53
CA ALA A 70 1.10 -9.54 -17.02
C ALA A 70 1.63 -10.37 -15.82
N VAL A 71 0.76 -11.16 -15.19
CA VAL A 71 1.07 -12.05 -14.05
C VAL A 71 0.46 -13.42 -14.29
N ASN A 72 1.26 -14.47 -14.10
CA ASN A 72 0.79 -15.86 -14.12
C ASN A 72 0.57 -16.36 -12.69
N LEU A 73 -0.70 -16.49 -12.26
CA LEU A 73 -1.04 -16.91 -10.89
C LEU A 73 -0.46 -18.27 -10.51
N ARG A 74 -0.29 -19.18 -11.47
CA ARG A 74 0.26 -20.51 -11.21
C ARG A 74 1.73 -20.48 -10.82
N GLU A 75 2.49 -19.53 -11.38
CA GLU A 75 3.92 -19.34 -11.07
C GLU A 75 4.13 -18.64 -9.72
N VAL A 76 3.21 -17.74 -9.35
CA VAL A 76 3.35 -16.92 -8.14
C VAL A 76 2.54 -17.41 -6.95
N TRP A 77 1.75 -18.48 -7.09
CA TRP A 77 0.88 -18.99 -6.01
C TRP A 77 1.62 -19.18 -4.68
N PHE A 78 2.82 -19.76 -4.71
CA PHE A 78 3.63 -19.96 -3.51
C PHE A 78 4.08 -18.63 -2.87
N ILE A 79 4.45 -17.64 -3.69
CA ILE A 79 4.76 -16.27 -3.22
C ILE A 79 3.53 -15.69 -2.53
N LEU A 80 2.34 -15.80 -3.14
CA LEU A 80 1.10 -15.26 -2.59
C LEU A 80 0.73 -15.92 -1.25
N LEU A 81 0.90 -17.24 -1.14
CA LEU A 81 0.67 -17.96 0.12
C LEU A 81 1.60 -17.44 1.24
N CYS A 82 2.89 -17.26 0.94
CA CYS A 82 3.86 -16.73 1.89
C CYS A 82 3.58 -15.27 2.27
N VAL A 83 3.18 -14.42 1.31
CA VAL A 83 2.74 -13.04 1.58
C VAL A 83 1.50 -13.03 2.48
N PHE A 84 0.53 -13.91 2.22
CA PHE A 84 -0.69 -14.02 3.01
C PHE A 84 -0.37 -14.37 4.46
N LEU A 85 0.44 -15.41 4.69
CA LEU A 85 0.84 -15.85 6.03
C LEU A 85 1.67 -14.78 6.75
N GLY A 86 2.61 -14.15 6.06
CA GLY A 86 3.39 -13.04 6.60
C GLY A 86 2.50 -11.89 7.04
N SER A 87 1.58 -11.46 6.17
CA SER A 87 0.62 -10.39 6.47
C SER A 87 -0.28 -10.74 7.63
N ALA A 88 -0.76 -11.98 7.70
CA ALA A 88 -1.55 -12.45 8.82
C ALA A 88 -0.79 -12.31 10.15
N LEU A 89 0.46 -12.76 10.20
CA LEU A 89 1.30 -12.64 11.39
C LEU A 89 1.57 -11.17 11.76
N GLY A 90 1.87 -10.32 10.78
CA GLY A 90 2.06 -8.88 11.02
C GLY A 90 0.80 -8.21 11.57
N THR A 91 -0.36 -8.54 11.02
CA THR A 91 -1.65 -7.99 11.49
C THR A 91 -2.05 -8.53 12.86
N ILE A 92 -1.72 -9.77 13.21
CA ILE A 92 -1.92 -10.26 14.60
C ILE A 92 -1.04 -9.45 15.54
N LEU A 93 0.25 -9.30 15.21
CA LEU A 93 1.19 -8.62 16.11
C LEU A 93 0.80 -7.16 16.36
N ILE A 94 0.34 -6.42 15.33
CA ILE A 94 -0.10 -5.03 15.53
C ILE A 94 -1.36 -4.92 16.38
N GLN A 95 -2.27 -5.89 16.32
CA GLN A 95 -3.48 -5.92 17.16
C GLN A 95 -3.18 -6.26 18.62
N LEU A 96 -2.07 -6.93 18.91
CA LEU A 96 -1.63 -7.25 20.27
C LEU A 96 -0.90 -6.07 20.94
N ILE A 97 -0.50 -5.04 20.19
CA ILE A 97 0.18 -3.86 20.74
C ILE A 97 -0.85 -2.92 21.36
N ASP A 98 -0.57 -2.49 22.58
CA ASP A 98 -1.39 -1.49 23.27
C ASP A 98 -1.57 -0.21 22.44
N SER A 99 -2.83 0.24 22.36
CA SER A 99 -3.20 1.43 21.58
C SER A 99 -2.45 2.71 22.03
N SER A 100 -2.04 2.78 23.29
CA SER A 100 -1.27 3.91 23.86
C SER A 100 0.17 3.94 23.34
N VAL A 101 0.81 2.78 23.22
CA VAL A 101 2.16 2.61 22.65
C VAL A 101 2.10 2.83 21.15
N PHE A 102 1.10 2.26 20.48
CA PHE A 102 0.92 2.38 19.04
C PHE A 102 0.73 3.85 18.60
N LYS A 103 -0.08 4.63 19.35
CA LYS A 103 -0.26 6.07 19.13
C LYS A 103 1.07 6.86 19.16
N LYS A 104 2.04 6.46 19.99
CA LYS A 104 3.36 7.12 20.09
C LYS A 104 4.32 6.72 18.98
N ILE A 105 4.27 5.46 18.54
CA ILE A 105 5.16 4.93 17.50
C ILE A 105 4.72 5.38 16.09
N LEU A 106 3.42 5.55 15.88
CA LEU A 106 2.84 5.80 14.56
C LEU A 106 3.38 7.03 13.82
N PRO A 107 3.58 8.21 14.44
CA PRO A 107 4.16 9.35 13.74
C PRO A 107 5.61 9.09 13.27
N PHE A 108 6.42 8.48 14.13
CA PHE A 108 7.80 8.08 13.80
C PHE A 108 7.86 7.06 12.68
N LEU A 109 6.88 6.16 12.66
CA LEU A 109 6.77 5.16 11.61
C LEU A 109 6.41 5.81 10.26
N ILE A 110 5.37 6.64 10.23
CA ILE A 110 4.97 7.35 9.00
C ILE A 110 6.14 8.20 8.50
N LEU A 111 6.90 8.84 9.41
CA LEU A 111 8.18 9.53 9.15
C LEU A 111 9.21 8.62 8.49
N THR A 112 9.49 7.48 9.10
CA THR A 112 10.51 6.53 8.62
C THR A 112 10.16 5.97 7.24
N ILE A 113 8.90 5.65 6.99
CA ILE A 113 8.46 5.12 5.69
C ILE A 113 8.51 6.22 4.63
N GLY A 114 8.11 7.45 4.96
CA GLY A 114 8.28 8.61 4.07
C GLY A 114 9.75 8.83 3.68
N LEU A 115 10.67 8.74 4.66
CA LEU A 115 12.12 8.82 4.44
C LEU A 115 12.68 7.65 3.64
N TYR A 116 12.23 6.42 3.88
CA TYR A 116 12.61 5.26 3.07
C TYR A 116 12.20 5.44 1.61
N PHE A 117 11.01 6.00 1.37
CA PHE A 117 10.54 6.31 0.01
C PHE A 117 11.44 7.34 -0.68
N LEU A 118 11.90 8.36 0.07
CA LEU A 118 12.87 9.36 -0.41
C LEU A 118 14.23 8.73 -0.80
N CYS A 119 14.67 7.71 -0.06
CA CYS A 119 15.94 7.03 -0.28
C CYS A 119 15.85 5.84 -1.25
N THR A 120 14.67 5.53 -1.79
CA THR A 120 14.50 4.35 -2.65
C THR A 120 15.28 4.53 -3.96
N PRO A 121 16.24 3.65 -4.27
CA PRO A 121 17.15 3.84 -5.39
C PRO A 121 16.44 3.75 -6.74
N LYS A 122 17.03 4.43 -7.74
CA LYS A 122 16.58 4.50 -9.12
C LYS A 122 16.40 3.08 -9.70
N LEU A 123 15.15 2.69 -9.97
CA LEU A 123 14.86 1.41 -10.61
C LEU A 123 15.26 1.46 -12.09
N GLY A 124 15.97 0.42 -12.53
CA GLY A 124 16.50 0.29 -13.88
C GLY A 124 15.44 -0.20 -14.88
N ASP A 125 15.70 0.11 -16.14
CA ASP A 125 14.70 0.11 -17.20
C ASP A 125 14.62 -1.19 -18.04
N GLU A 126 15.52 -2.13 -17.78
CA GLU A 126 15.72 -3.37 -18.54
C GLU A 126 15.57 -4.60 -17.63
N ASP A 127 15.05 -5.69 -18.20
CA ASP A 127 15.03 -6.99 -17.52
C ASP A 127 16.47 -7.43 -17.22
N ARG A 128 16.73 -7.81 -15.97
CA ARG A 128 18.03 -8.29 -15.50
C ARG A 128 17.98 -9.79 -15.28
N LYS A 129 19.16 -10.43 -15.24
CA LYS A 129 19.25 -11.84 -14.84
C LYS A 129 18.60 -12.04 -13.47
N GLN A 130 17.68 -12.99 -13.41
CA GLN A 130 17.01 -13.44 -12.20
C GLN A 130 18.07 -13.89 -11.17
N ARG A 131 18.04 -13.31 -9.97
CA ARG A 131 18.99 -13.64 -8.89
C ARG A 131 18.46 -14.72 -7.96
N LEU A 132 17.14 -14.77 -7.74
CA LEU A 132 16.45 -15.77 -6.93
C LEU A 132 15.36 -16.50 -7.72
N THR A 133 15.24 -17.80 -7.54
CA THR A 133 14.10 -18.59 -8.03
C THR A 133 12.81 -18.16 -7.30
N TYR A 134 11.64 -18.28 -7.96
CA TYR A 134 10.33 -17.96 -7.36
C TYR A 134 10.10 -18.63 -5.99
N VAL A 135 10.56 -19.88 -5.83
CA VAL A 135 10.44 -20.62 -4.57
C VAL A 135 11.29 -19.99 -3.45
N VAL A 136 12.54 -19.63 -3.74
CA VAL A 136 13.45 -19.01 -2.77
C VAL A 136 12.96 -17.61 -2.39
N PHE A 137 12.51 -16.82 -3.37
CA PHE A 137 11.90 -15.52 -3.10
C PHE A 137 10.63 -15.68 -2.25
N GLY A 138 9.78 -16.66 -2.59
CA GLY A 138 8.57 -17.02 -1.86
C GLY A 138 8.83 -17.37 -0.40
N PHE A 139 9.84 -18.18 -0.12
CA PHE A 139 10.11 -18.60 1.26
C PHE A 139 10.91 -17.56 2.06
N ALA A 140 11.91 -16.92 1.45
CA ALA A 140 12.88 -16.10 2.16
C ALA A 140 12.53 -14.61 2.22
N ILE A 141 11.73 -14.08 1.30
CA ILE A 141 11.50 -12.63 1.16
C ILE A 141 10.01 -12.30 1.30
N SER A 142 9.14 -13.04 0.61
CA SER A 142 7.69 -12.79 0.61
C SER A 142 7.02 -12.77 1.98
N PRO A 143 7.40 -13.61 2.98
CA PRO A 143 6.79 -13.53 4.31
C PRO A 143 7.14 -12.22 5.01
N PHE A 144 8.36 -11.70 4.84
CA PHE A 144 8.77 -10.43 5.41
C PHE A 144 8.06 -9.24 4.73
N LEU A 145 7.90 -9.31 3.41
CA LEU A 145 7.11 -8.32 2.66
C LEU A 145 5.65 -8.31 3.10
N GLY A 146 5.06 -9.50 3.26
CA GLY A 146 3.72 -9.67 3.80
C GLY A 146 3.61 -9.14 5.23
N PHE A 147 4.54 -9.52 6.11
CA PHE A 147 4.58 -9.08 7.49
C PHE A 147 4.66 -7.56 7.62
N TYR A 148 5.55 -6.92 6.86
CA TYR A 148 5.63 -5.47 6.81
C TYR A 148 4.30 -4.84 6.37
N ASP A 149 3.67 -5.39 5.33
CA ASP A 149 2.38 -4.87 4.89
C ASP A 149 1.31 -5.04 5.95
N GLY A 150 1.21 -6.23 6.57
CA GLY A 150 0.19 -6.54 7.54
C GLY A 150 0.35 -5.79 8.87
N PHE A 151 1.59 -5.54 9.27
CA PHE A 151 1.92 -4.80 10.48
C PHE A 151 1.75 -3.29 10.29
N PHE A 152 2.21 -2.75 9.15
CA PHE A 152 2.19 -1.32 8.86
C PHE A 152 1.31 -0.97 7.66
N GLY A 153 1.72 -1.36 6.45
CA GLY A 153 0.95 -1.16 5.21
C GLY A 153 1.43 -0.03 4.27
N PRO A 154 1.88 1.14 4.73
CA PRO A 154 2.34 2.20 3.83
C PRO A 154 3.60 1.83 3.03
N GLY A 155 3.65 2.23 1.76
CA GLY A 155 4.81 2.02 0.89
C GLY A 155 5.01 0.58 0.40
N THR A 156 4.18 -0.37 0.83
CA THR A 156 4.31 -1.81 0.49
C THR A 156 4.41 -2.05 -1.01
N GLY A 157 3.54 -1.43 -1.82
CA GLY A 157 3.54 -1.66 -3.27
C GLY A 157 4.88 -1.34 -3.93
N SER A 158 5.57 -0.31 -3.45
CA SER A 158 6.88 0.12 -3.95
C SER A 158 8.00 -0.79 -3.45
N ILE A 159 7.94 -1.21 -2.18
CA ILE A 159 8.89 -2.17 -1.59
C ILE A 159 8.79 -3.53 -2.29
N MET A 160 7.57 -4.03 -2.52
CA MET A 160 7.33 -5.28 -3.25
C MET A 160 7.79 -5.16 -4.71
N SER A 161 7.54 -4.03 -5.37
CA SER A 161 8.04 -3.78 -6.73
C SER A 161 9.57 -3.77 -6.77
N LEU A 162 10.22 -3.07 -5.84
CA LEU A 162 11.67 -3.04 -5.70
C LEU A 162 12.26 -4.43 -5.46
N ALA A 163 11.66 -5.24 -4.59
CA ALA A 163 12.08 -6.62 -4.34
C ALA A 163 11.99 -7.47 -5.61
N CYS A 164 10.90 -7.34 -6.38
CA CYS A 164 10.75 -8.02 -7.67
C CYS A 164 11.81 -7.57 -8.71
N VAL A 165 12.11 -6.26 -8.82
CA VAL A 165 13.13 -5.77 -9.76
C VAL A 165 14.53 -6.26 -9.36
N THR A 166 14.86 -6.16 -8.07
CA THR A 166 16.23 -6.44 -7.59
C THR A 166 16.54 -7.92 -7.46
N LEU A 167 15.55 -8.76 -7.12
CA LEU A 167 15.77 -10.18 -6.81
C LEU A 167 15.24 -11.12 -7.90
N LEU A 168 14.08 -10.80 -8.48
CA LEU A 168 13.51 -11.58 -9.60
C LEU A 168 13.96 -11.07 -10.97
N GLY A 169 14.62 -9.91 -11.03
CA GLY A 169 15.17 -9.34 -12.26
C GLY A 169 14.11 -8.74 -13.18
N PHE A 170 12.90 -8.50 -12.69
CA PHE A 170 11.79 -7.99 -13.49
C PHE A 170 12.02 -6.53 -13.89
N ASN A 171 11.57 -6.15 -15.09
CA ASN A 171 11.38 -4.76 -15.44
C ASN A 171 10.29 -4.11 -14.55
N ILE A 172 10.30 -2.78 -14.47
CA ILE A 172 9.42 -2.01 -13.57
C ILE A 172 7.93 -2.30 -13.80
N ALA A 173 7.50 -2.50 -15.05
CA ALA A 173 6.11 -2.77 -15.37
C ALA A 173 5.67 -4.16 -14.84
N LYS A 174 6.48 -5.19 -15.09
CA LYS A 174 6.24 -6.56 -14.60
C LYS A 174 6.31 -6.62 -13.08
N ALA A 175 7.28 -5.95 -12.46
CA ALA A 175 7.43 -5.86 -11.02
C ALA A 175 6.23 -5.16 -10.37
N THR A 176 5.75 -4.06 -10.95
CA THR A 176 4.56 -3.35 -10.47
C THR A 176 3.32 -4.23 -10.55
N ALA A 177 3.13 -4.96 -11.66
CA ALA A 177 2.02 -5.90 -11.81
C ALA A 177 2.04 -7.00 -10.74
N HIS A 178 3.19 -7.62 -10.48
CA HIS A 178 3.35 -8.65 -9.44
C HIS A 178 3.12 -8.06 -8.04
N ALA A 179 3.69 -6.89 -7.77
CA ALA A 179 3.52 -6.20 -6.51
C ALA A 179 2.05 -5.88 -6.22
N LYS A 180 1.21 -5.58 -7.23
CA LYS A 180 -0.21 -5.34 -7.01
C LYS A 180 -0.97 -6.59 -6.60
N VAL A 181 -0.66 -7.73 -7.23
CA VAL A 181 -1.26 -9.01 -6.84
C VAL A 181 -0.84 -9.40 -5.42
N MET A 182 0.44 -9.25 -5.09
CA MET A 182 0.94 -9.47 -3.73
C MET A 182 0.27 -8.53 -2.71
N ASN A 183 0.13 -7.25 -3.04
CA ASN A 183 -0.50 -6.24 -2.19
C ASN A 183 -1.99 -6.51 -1.99
N PHE A 184 -2.70 -7.01 -3.01
CA PHE A 184 -4.08 -7.47 -2.83
C PHE A 184 -4.14 -8.64 -1.84
N THR A 185 -3.27 -9.63 -1.98
CA THR A 185 -3.21 -10.79 -1.08
C THR A 185 -2.90 -10.39 0.36
N SER A 186 -1.94 -9.50 0.60
CA SER A 186 -1.61 -9.04 1.94
C SER A 186 -2.71 -8.19 2.56
N ASN A 187 -3.32 -7.27 1.81
CA ASN A 187 -4.46 -6.48 2.32
C ASN A 187 -5.68 -7.35 2.61
N PHE A 188 -5.94 -8.37 1.80
CA PHE A 188 -7.02 -9.32 2.06
C PHE A 188 -6.79 -10.10 3.36
N ALA A 189 -5.57 -10.61 3.60
CA ALA A 189 -5.19 -11.23 4.87
C ALA A 189 -5.39 -10.29 6.06
N SER A 190 -4.87 -9.06 5.98
CA SER A 190 -5.01 -8.08 7.06
C SER A 190 -6.46 -7.69 7.31
N PHE A 191 -7.23 -7.48 6.24
CA PHE A 191 -8.65 -7.16 6.33
C PHE A 191 -9.42 -8.25 7.08
N LEU A 192 -9.19 -9.53 6.77
CA LEU A 192 -9.84 -10.64 7.48
C LEU A 192 -9.54 -10.63 8.98
N LEU A 193 -8.30 -10.30 9.36
CA LEU A 193 -7.93 -10.25 10.78
C LEU A 193 -8.42 -8.99 11.49
N PHE A 194 -8.43 -7.83 10.83
CA PHE A 194 -9.04 -6.62 11.38
C PHE A 194 -10.56 -6.73 11.47
N LEU A 195 -11.18 -7.51 10.59
CA LEU A 195 -12.60 -7.87 10.62
C LEU A 195 -12.93 -8.65 11.89
N VAL A 196 -12.11 -9.66 12.23
CA VAL A 196 -12.24 -10.42 13.49
C VAL A 196 -12.01 -9.52 14.71
N GLY A 197 -11.04 -8.59 14.65
CA GLY A 197 -10.76 -7.64 15.73
C GLY A 197 -11.80 -6.52 15.90
N GLY A 198 -12.78 -6.40 15.00
CA GLY A 198 -13.83 -5.37 15.04
C GLY A 198 -13.32 -3.94 14.83
N GLN A 199 -12.08 -3.75 14.35
CA GLN A 199 -11.43 -2.44 14.21
C GLN A 199 -11.66 -1.84 12.81
N ILE A 200 -12.90 -1.85 12.31
CA ILE A 200 -13.22 -1.36 10.96
C ILE A 200 -14.44 -0.43 11.02
N LEU A 201 -14.25 0.82 10.58
CA LEU A 201 -15.38 1.70 10.25
C LEU A 201 -15.92 1.36 8.87
N TRP A 202 -17.04 0.64 8.85
CA TRP A 202 -17.66 0.14 7.64
C TRP A 202 -18.09 1.24 6.67
N ILE A 203 -18.80 2.26 7.14
CA ILE A 203 -19.32 3.34 6.28
C ILE A 203 -18.15 4.06 5.60
N ALA A 204 -17.19 4.54 6.38
CA ALA A 204 -15.99 5.19 5.85
C ALA A 204 -15.18 4.23 4.95
N GLY A 205 -14.99 2.99 5.38
CA GLY A 205 -14.22 1.99 4.64
C GLY A 205 -14.83 1.66 3.28
N ILE A 206 -16.15 1.50 3.18
CA ILE A 206 -16.85 1.25 1.92
C ILE A 206 -16.80 2.48 1.00
N VAL A 207 -17.07 3.68 1.54
CA VAL A 207 -16.98 4.92 0.76
C VAL A 207 -15.58 5.10 0.19
N MET A 208 -14.55 4.96 1.02
CA MET A 208 -13.16 5.00 0.59
C MET A 208 -12.84 3.88 -0.40
N MET A 209 -13.34 2.66 -0.19
CA MET A 209 -13.14 1.52 -1.10
C MET A 209 -13.66 1.83 -2.51
N VAL A 210 -14.85 2.45 -2.64
CA VAL A 210 -15.38 2.88 -3.94
C VAL A 210 -14.46 3.91 -4.60
N GLY A 211 -14.03 4.93 -3.84
CA GLY A 211 -13.06 5.92 -4.32
C GLY A 211 -11.77 5.24 -4.80
N SER A 212 -11.26 4.29 -4.02
CA SER A 212 -10.06 3.52 -4.33
C SER A 212 -10.18 2.67 -5.57
N ILE A 213 -11.30 1.97 -5.77
CA ILE A 213 -11.54 1.15 -6.96
C ILE A 213 -11.49 2.02 -8.21
N LEU A 214 -12.13 3.20 -8.18
CA LEU A 214 -12.15 4.15 -9.29
C LEU A 214 -10.76 4.74 -9.56
N GLY A 215 -10.08 5.20 -8.51
CA GLY A 215 -8.74 5.76 -8.59
C GLY A 215 -7.71 4.74 -9.11
N ALA A 216 -7.73 3.52 -8.55
CA ALA A 216 -6.81 2.46 -8.95
C ALA A 216 -7.02 1.99 -10.39
N ASN A 217 -8.27 1.94 -10.87
CA ASN A 217 -8.56 1.55 -12.25
C ASN A 217 -8.01 2.59 -13.24
N LEU A 218 -8.22 3.88 -12.95
CA LEU A 218 -7.65 4.97 -13.75
C LEU A 218 -6.11 4.97 -13.71
N GLY A 219 -5.53 4.77 -12.52
CA GLY A 219 -4.08 4.70 -12.34
C GLY A 219 -3.46 3.53 -13.10
N ALA A 220 -4.03 2.33 -12.97
CA ALA A 220 -3.58 1.12 -13.68
C ALA A 220 -3.66 1.29 -15.21
N LYS A 221 -4.73 1.92 -15.71
CA LYS A 221 -4.86 2.25 -17.14
C LYS A 221 -3.79 3.26 -17.59
N MET A 222 -3.47 4.27 -16.78
CA MET A 222 -2.40 5.24 -17.08
C MET A 222 -1.00 4.61 -17.09
N VAL A 223 -0.67 3.72 -16.15
CA VAL A 223 0.62 2.98 -16.14
C VAL A 223 0.86 2.27 -17.47
N MET A 224 -0.20 1.71 -18.04
CA MET A 224 -0.11 0.87 -19.23
C MET A 224 -0.18 1.66 -20.54
N THR A 225 -0.74 2.87 -20.52
CA THR A 225 -0.88 3.74 -21.72
C THR A 225 0.21 4.81 -21.83
N LYS A 226 0.70 5.34 -20.70
CA LYS A 226 1.72 6.40 -20.65
C LYS A 226 2.96 5.96 -19.85
N GLY A 227 3.32 4.67 -19.95
CA GLY A 227 4.36 4.02 -19.15
C GLY A 227 5.67 4.81 -18.99
N LYS A 228 6.40 4.51 -17.91
CA LYS A 228 7.66 5.12 -17.41
C LYS A 228 7.66 6.64 -17.19
N THR A 229 7.22 7.45 -18.15
CA THR A 229 7.26 8.93 -18.11
C THR A 229 6.40 9.51 -16.99
N LEU A 230 5.30 8.84 -16.62
CA LEU A 230 4.38 9.30 -15.58
C LEU A 230 4.70 8.71 -14.19
N ILE A 231 5.32 7.53 -14.14
CA ILE A 231 5.67 6.85 -12.89
C ILE A 231 6.69 7.70 -12.11
N ARG A 232 7.71 8.21 -12.81
CA ARG A 232 8.85 8.89 -12.20
C ARG A 232 8.50 10.26 -11.60
N PRO A 233 7.78 11.19 -12.26
CA PRO A 233 7.39 12.47 -11.67
C PRO A 233 6.42 12.30 -10.52
N MET A 234 5.52 11.32 -10.59
CA MET A 234 4.52 11.06 -9.54
C MET A 234 5.17 10.60 -8.23
N VAL A 235 6.14 9.68 -8.30
CA VAL A 235 6.96 9.29 -7.14
C VAL A 235 7.62 10.53 -6.50
N VAL A 236 8.21 11.41 -7.32
CA VAL A 236 8.91 12.62 -6.85
C VAL A 236 7.96 13.63 -6.22
N VAL A 237 6.83 13.94 -6.87
CA VAL A 237 5.82 14.85 -6.33
C VAL A 237 5.26 14.34 -5.00
N MET A 238 5.05 13.02 -4.88
CA MET A 238 4.63 12.41 -3.62
C MET A 238 5.66 12.56 -2.51
N SER A 239 6.93 12.28 -2.81
CA SER A 239 8.02 12.51 -1.89
C SER A 239 8.01 13.93 -1.32
N PHE A 240 7.87 14.96 -2.17
CA PHE A 240 7.80 16.36 -1.73
C PHE A 240 6.54 16.71 -0.93
N LEU A 241 5.36 16.26 -1.36
CA LEU A 241 4.09 16.49 -0.64
C LEU A 241 4.12 15.87 0.76
N MET A 242 4.68 14.66 0.88
CA MET A 242 4.87 13.99 2.17
C MET A 242 5.82 14.76 3.08
N THR A 243 6.96 15.23 2.56
CA THR A 243 7.91 16.07 3.30
C THR A 243 7.25 17.35 3.79
N ALA A 244 6.47 18.03 2.95
CA ALA A 244 5.77 19.26 3.32
C ALA A 244 4.72 19.00 4.43
N LYS A 245 3.93 17.92 4.31
CA LYS A 245 2.95 17.54 5.33
C LYS A 245 3.60 17.21 6.66
N MET A 246 4.75 16.52 6.65
CA MET A 246 5.51 16.23 7.86
C MET A 246 6.08 17.47 8.53
N ALA A 247 6.63 18.39 7.75
CA ALA A 247 7.15 19.64 8.28
C ALA A 247 6.03 20.49 8.92
N TYR A 248 4.82 20.45 8.35
CA TYR A 248 3.64 21.07 8.94
C TYR A 248 3.20 20.38 10.23
N ASP A 249 3.09 19.04 10.24
CA ASP A 249 2.70 18.25 11.42
C ASP A 249 3.71 18.33 12.59
N GLN A 250 4.99 18.54 12.29
CA GLN A 250 6.05 18.70 13.30
C GLN A 250 6.21 20.16 13.77
N GLY A 251 5.38 21.09 13.29
CA GLY A 251 5.39 22.49 13.72
C GLY A 251 6.58 23.31 13.22
N TRP A 252 7.28 22.88 12.16
CA TRP A 252 8.37 23.68 11.58
C TRP A 252 7.89 24.98 10.90
N PHE A 253 6.58 25.09 10.66
CA PHE A 253 5.93 26.29 10.10
C PHE A 253 5.00 27.00 11.08
N SER A 254 5.01 26.66 12.37
CA SER A 254 4.41 27.54 13.39
C SER A 254 5.36 28.70 13.66
N ILE A 255 5.26 29.73 12.82
CA ILE A 255 5.70 31.10 13.11
C ILE A 255 4.46 31.90 13.47
#